data_AF-A0A3N5NPW1-F1
#
_entry.id   AF-A0A3N5NPW1-F1
#
_cell.length_a   1.000
_cell.length_b   1.000
_cell.length_c   1.000
_cell.angle_alpha   90.00
_cell.angle_beta   90.00
_cell.angle_gamma   90.00
#
_symmetry.space_group_name_H-M   'P 1'
#
loop_
_entity.id
_entity.type
_entity.pdbx_description
1 polymer ?
#
loop_
_entity_poly.entity_id
_entity_poly.type
_entity_poly.pdbx_seq_one_letter_code
_entity_poly.pdbx_strand_id
1 'polypeptide(L)'
;MPCSLAGGIHTQNRDLMKRTAYLLLVAVLAFLPASCYIDGWDNGISGNGNVTEETRDVSGFTGVHVSSGIDVNVSQGSDFEVVVEADENLQEVIITELKGSMLVVKTDHVSIRRAARKEVHVTLPELRDLHISSAGDCTGKTPFNCDDLDISISSAGDLSLEVEAG
;
A
#
# COMPACT_ATOMS: atom_id res chain seq x y z
N MET A 1 59.11 -21.16 63.66
CA MET A 1 57.85 -20.40 63.85
C MET A 1 57.42 -19.82 62.51
N PRO A 2 56.11 -19.78 62.18
CA PRO A 2 55.59 -19.80 60.81
C PRO A 2 55.07 -18.43 60.31
N CYS A 3 54.87 -18.30 58.99
CA CYS A 3 53.83 -17.49 58.32
C CYS A 3 54.01 -17.66 56.79
N SER A 4 53.25 -18.51 56.10
CA SER A 4 51.91 -18.27 55.52
C SER A 4 51.84 -17.10 54.53
N LEU A 5 51.63 -17.39 53.24
CA LEU A 5 50.71 -16.67 52.34
C LEU A 5 50.63 -17.37 50.98
N ALA A 6 49.61 -18.23 50.85
CA ALA A 6 49.10 -18.73 49.57
C ALA A 6 47.88 -17.91 49.19
N GLY A 7 47.84 -17.37 47.97
CA GLY A 7 46.63 -16.75 47.40
C GLY A 7 46.92 -15.68 46.36
N GLY A 8 46.75 -16.00 45.08
CA GLY A 8 46.78 -14.96 44.03
C GLY A 8 46.66 -15.45 42.59
N ILE A 9 46.89 -16.74 42.29
CA ILE A 9 46.88 -17.25 40.91
C ILE A 9 45.47 -17.54 40.35
N HIS A 10 44.43 -17.56 41.18
CA HIS A 10 43.06 -17.85 40.73
C HIS A 10 42.28 -16.64 40.20
N THR A 11 42.70 -15.40 40.48
CA THR A 11 41.94 -14.18 40.14
C THR A 11 42.28 -13.64 38.74
N GLN A 12 43.52 -13.81 38.27
CA GLN A 12 44.00 -13.26 36.99
C GLN A 12 43.25 -13.82 35.77
N ASN A 13 42.93 -15.11 35.77
CA ASN A 13 42.23 -15.77 34.65
C ASN A 13 40.75 -15.42 34.57
N ARG A 14 40.09 -15.07 35.69
CA ARG A 14 38.67 -14.68 35.70
C ARG A 14 38.47 -13.28 35.10
N ASP A 15 39.38 -12.36 35.38
CA ASP A 15 39.33 -11.01 34.81
C ASP A 15 39.83 -10.98 33.36
N LEU A 16 40.77 -11.86 33.00
CA LEU A 16 41.16 -12.09 31.60
C LEU A 16 40.01 -12.71 30.79
N MET A 17 39.32 -13.73 31.31
CA MET A 17 38.14 -14.33 30.67
C MET A 17 36.97 -13.36 30.52
N LYS A 18 36.73 -12.48 31.50
CA LYS A 18 35.70 -11.42 31.39
C LYS A 18 36.07 -10.36 30.35
N ARG A 19 37.35 -9.97 30.28
CA ARG A 19 37.84 -9.02 29.27
C ARG A 19 37.80 -9.62 27.87
N THR A 20 38.18 -10.89 27.71
CA THR A 20 38.06 -11.58 26.41
C THR A 20 36.60 -11.82 26.04
N ALA A 21 35.73 -12.17 26.99
CA ALA A 21 34.30 -12.31 26.75
C ALA A 21 33.64 -10.96 26.38
N TYR A 22 34.06 -9.86 27.03
CA TYR A 22 33.61 -8.51 26.70
C TYR A 22 34.11 -8.07 25.32
N LEU A 23 35.36 -8.35 24.97
CA LEU A 23 35.92 -8.06 23.64
C LEU A 23 35.21 -8.88 22.55
N LEU A 24 34.86 -10.15 22.82
CA LEU A 24 34.07 -10.97 21.91
C LEU A 24 32.63 -10.49 21.78
N LEU A 25 31.99 -10.05 22.88
CA LEU A 25 30.65 -9.47 22.88
C LEU A 25 30.59 -8.17 22.06
N VAL A 26 31.57 -7.28 22.23
CA VAL A 26 31.70 -6.03 21.47
C VAL A 26 31.98 -6.31 19.99
N ALA A 27 32.81 -7.32 19.68
CA ALA A 27 33.08 -7.73 18.30
C ALA A 27 31.84 -8.31 17.61
N VAL A 28 31.03 -9.13 18.31
CA VAL A 28 29.76 -9.66 17.77
C VAL A 28 28.73 -8.54 17.56
N LEU A 29 28.65 -7.55 18.46
CA LEU A 29 27.78 -6.38 18.27
C LEU A 29 28.25 -5.47 17.12
N ALA A 30 29.57 -5.34 16.91
CA ALA A 30 30.13 -4.53 15.83
C ALA A 30 29.95 -5.16 14.43
N PHE A 31 29.68 -6.47 14.35
CA PHE A 31 29.37 -7.20 13.12
C PHE A 31 27.88 -7.15 12.72
N LEU A 32 27.02 -6.47 13.49
CA LEU A 32 25.63 -6.20 13.15
C LEU A 32 25.47 -4.68 12.96
N PRO A 33 25.86 -4.14 11.79
CA PRO A 33 24.83 -3.87 10.78
C PRO A 33 25.38 -3.91 9.35
N ALA A 34 25.20 -5.03 8.65
CA ALA A 34 25.36 -5.09 7.19
C ALA A 34 24.07 -5.56 6.49
N SER A 35 22.91 -5.51 7.15
CA SER A 35 21.64 -5.97 6.58
C SER A 35 20.63 -4.86 6.26
N CYS A 36 21.02 -3.59 6.34
CA CYS A 36 20.23 -2.48 5.80
C CYS A 36 21.04 -1.66 4.81
N TYR A 37 21.73 -2.32 3.88
CA TYR A 37 21.90 -1.71 2.56
C TYR A 37 20.55 -1.81 1.86
N ILE A 38 19.70 -0.82 2.12
CA ILE A 38 18.51 -0.56 1.31
C ILE A 38 19.02 0.04 0.00
N ASP A 39 19.63 -0.79 -0.84
CA ASP A 39 19.85 -0.47 -2.24
C ASP A 39 18.51 -0.70 -2.95
N GLY A 40 17.89 0.39 -3.43
CA GLY A 40 16.76 0.32 -4.37
C GLY A 40 15.36 0.23 -3.76
N TRP A 41 15.08 0.90 -2.64
CA TRP A 41 13.70 1.13 -2.21
C TRP A 41 13.02 2.12 -3.17
N ASP A 42 12.27 1.51 -4.09
CA ASP A 42 11.11 2.07 -4.78
C ASP A 42 11.47 2.81 -6.09
N ASN A 43 11.46 2.04 -7.18
CA ASN A 43 11.34 2.51 -8.58
C ASN A 43 9.96 3.14 -8.85
N GLY A 44 9.33 3.73 -7.83
CA GLY A 44 8.02 4.34 -7.95
C GLY A 44 8.08 5.65 -8.70
N ILE A 45 7.04 5.92 -9.46
CA ILE A 45 6.86 7.17 -10.19
C ILE A 45 6.34 8.26 -9.23
N SER A 46 6.82 9.48 -9.42
CA SER A 46 6.25 10.66 -8.77
C SER A 46 5.51 11.48 -9.82
N GLY A 47 4.32 11.94 -9.48
CA GLY A 47 3.55 12.86 -10.28
C GLY A 47 4.26 14.20 -10.45
N ASN A 48 4.02 14.84 -11.60
CA ASN A 48 4.64 16.10 -11.99
C ASN A 48 3.91 17.34 -11.45
N GLY A 49 2.80 17.15 -10.72
CA GLY A 49 1.97 18.21 -10.16
C GLY A 49 1.05 18.92 -11.15
N ASN A 50 1.06 18.53 -12.43
CA ASN A 50 0.14 19.07 -13.44
C ASN A 50 -1.10 18.19 -13.53
N VAL A 51 -2.16 18.53 -12.80
CA VAL A 51 -3.40 17.72 -12.75
C VAL A 51 -4.17 17.87 -14.06
N THR A 52 -4.55 16.73 -14.64
CA THR A 52 -5.33 16.62 -15.87
C THR A 52 -6.45 15.60 -15.68
N GLU A 53 -7.47 15.68 -16.54
CA GLU A 53 -8.59 14.72 -16.57
C GLU A 53 -8.58 13.97 -17.89
N GLU A 54 -8.77 12.65 -17.82
CA GLU A 54 -8.93 11.80 -19.00
C GLU A 54 -10.16 10.90 -18.85
N THR A 55 -11.10 11.01 -19.79
CA THR A 55 -12.27 10.12 -19.87
C THR A 55 -11.87 8.79 -20.53
N ARG A 56 -12.24 7.68 -19.90
CA ARG A 56 -11.99 6.32 -20.37
C ARG A 56 -13.29 5.73 -20.92
N ASP A 57 -13.26 5.30 -22.18
CA ASP A 57 -14.42 4.68 -22.84
C ASP A 57 -14.56 3.21 -22.43
N VAL A 58 -15.19 2.99 -21.28
CA VAL A 58 -15.49 1.67 -20.71
C VAL A 58 -16.94 1.63 -20.24
N SER A 59 -17.63 0.53 -20.50
CA SER A 59 -19.04 0.35 -20.17
C SER A 59 -19.40 -1.10 -19.93
N GLY A 60 -20.60 -1.36 -19.37
CA GLY A 60 -21.13 -2.71 -19.18
C GLY A 60 -20.55 -3.47 -17.98
N PHE A 61 -19.93 -2.75 -17.04
CA PHE A 61 -19.51 -3.33 -15.76
C PHE A 61 -20.60 -3.16 -14.70
N THR A 62 -20.67 -4.09 -13.77
CA THR A 62 -21.52 -3.99 -12.57
C THR A 62 -20.71 -4.05 -11.29
N GLY A 63 -19.39 -4.15 -11.41
CA GLY A 63 -18.49 -4.19 -10.27
C GLY A 63 -17.29 -3.27 -10.42
N VAL A 64 -16.73 -2.85 -9.28
CA VAL A 64 -15.51 -2.03 -9.20
C VAL A 64 -14.49 -2.73 -8.31
N HIS A 65 -13.26 -2.92 -8.82
CA HIS A 65 -12.14 -3.50 -8.09
C HIS A 65 -10.96 -2.54 -8.04
N VAL A 66 -10.65 -2.06 -6.84
CA VAL A 66 -9.48 -1.22 -6.56
C VAL A 66 -8.32 -2.11 -6.11
N SER A 67 -7.24 -2.10 -6.90
CA SER A 67 -6.07 -2.97 -6.67
C SER A 67 -4.74 -2.24 -6.53
N SER A 68 -4.77 -0.92 -6.56
CA SER A 68 -3.63 -0.05 -6.24
C SER A 68 -4.04 1.05 -5.27
N GLY A 69 -3.06 1.76 -4.69
CA GLY A 69 -3.30 2.91 -3.80
C GLY A 69 -3.77 4.15 -4.58
N ILE A 70 -4.91 4.04 -5.26
CA ILE A 70 -5.63 5.07 -6.01
C ILE A 70 -6.97 5.24 -5.30
N ASP A 71 -7.42 6.48 -5.16
CA ASP A 71 -8.69 6.76 -4.52
C ASP A 71 -9.80 6.73 -5.59
N VAL A 72 -10.87 6.00 -5.32
CA VAL A 72 -11.96 5.79 -6.27
C VAL A 72 -13.24 6.40 -5.72
N ASN A 73 -13.84 7.28 -6.50
CA ASN A 73 -15.11 7.91 -6.20
C ASN A 73 -16.18 7.24 -7.07
N VAL A 74 -17.14 6.55 -6.45
CA VAL A 74 -18.22 5.86 -7.17
C VAL A 74 -19.54 6.62 -7.05
N SER A 75 -20.30 6.72 -8.14
CA SER A 75 -21.64 7.32 -8.17
C SER A 75 -22.60 6.48 -8.99
N GLN A 76 -23.87 6.43 -8.56
CA GLN A 76 -24.93 5.81 -9.33
C GLN A 76 -25.55 6.83 -10.30
N GLY A 77 -25.67 6.46 -11.58
CA GLY A 77 -26.19 7.33 -12.64
C GLY A 77 -26.77 6.54 -13.81
N SER A 78 -27.43 7.18 -14.78
CA SER A 78 -28.07 6.47 -15.91
C SER A 78 -27.10 5.84 -16.91
N ASP A 79 -25.86 6.35 -16.95
CA ASP A 79 -24.87 6.03 -17.97
C ASP A 79 -23.54 5.58 -17.33
N PHE A 80 -22.69 4.98 -18.15
CA PHE A 80 -21.33 4.63 -17.75
C PHE A 80 -20.39 5.80 -18.03
N GLU A 81 -19.63 6.20 -17.01
CA GLU A 81 -18.58 7.20 -17.17
C GLU A 81 -17.41 6.85 -16.27
N VAL A 82 -16.20 6.90 -16.80
CA VAL A 82 -14.97 6.72 -16.01
C VAL A 82 -14.03 7.86 -16.34
N VAL A 83 -13.68 8.67 -15.34
CA VAL A 83 -12.77 9.81 -15.48
C VAL A 83 -11.59 9.64 -14.55
N VAL A 84 -10.38 9.68 -15.10
CA VAL A 84 -9.14 9.64 -14.33
C VAL A 84 -8.64 11.07 -14.13
N GLU A 85 -8.63 11.52 -12.89
CA GLU A 85 -8.11 12.84 -12.51
C GLU A 85 -6.79 12.68 -11.77
N ALA A 86 -5.69 12.90 -12.50
CA ALA A 86 -4.35 12.63 -12.01
C ALA A 86 -3.32 13.59 -12.60
N ASP A 87 -2.13 13.63 -11.99
CA ASP A 87 -0.97 14.28 -12.59
C ASP A 87 -0.74 13.72 -14.02
N GLU A 88 -0.42 14.58 -14.98
CA GLU A 88 -0.33 14.26 -16.41
C GLU A 88 0.53 13.03 -16.71
N ASN A 89 1.68 12.88 -16.05
CA ASN A 89 2.57 11.74 -16.24
C ASN A 89 2.08 10.43 -15.58
N LEU A 90 1.03 10.50 -14.76
CA LEU A 90 0.41 9.34 -14.12
C LEU A 90 -0.77 8.79 -14.93
N GLN A 91 -1.30 9.55 -15.89
CA GLN A 91 -2.42 9.12 -16.72
C GLN A 91 -2.14 7.79 -17.44
N GLU A 92 -0.94 7.64 -18.01
CA GLU A 92 -0.50 6.41 -18.68
C GLU A 92 -0.25 5.25 -17.70
N VAL A 93 0.04 5.55 -16.43
CA VAL A 93 0.33 4.54 -15.39
C VAL A 93 -0.94 4.03 -14.73
N ILE A 94 -1.99 4.85 -14.67
CA ILE A 94 -3.30 4.47 -14.13
C ILE A 94 -4.07 3.69 -15.21
N ILE A 95 -4.25 2.40 -14.94
CA ILE A 95 -4.91 1.47 -15.85
C ILE A 95 -6.33 1.21 -15.37
N THR A 96 -7.28 1.38 -16.28
CA THR A 96 -8.69 1.02 -16.13
C THR A 96 -9.02 -0.04 -17.17
N GLU A 97 -9.29 -1.26 -16.72
CA GLU A 97 -9.56 -2.39 -17.63
C GLU A 97 -10.75 -3.23 -17.15
N LEU A 98 -11.48 -3.82 -18.08
CA LEU A 98 -12.57 -4.75 -17.76
C LEU A 98 -12.04 -6.18 -17.63
N LYS A 99 -12.39 -6.83 -16.52
CA LYS A 99 -12.24 -8.28 -16.34
C LYS A 99 -13.60 -8.89 -16.05
N GLY A 100 -14.24 -9.41 -17.09
CA GLY A 100 -15.63 -9.84 -17.00
C GLY A 100 -16.54 -8.63 -16.76
N SER A 101 -17.34 -8.66 -15.69
CA SER A 101 -18.22 -7.56 -15.28
C SER A 101 -17.56 -6.57 -14.30
N MET A 102 -16.27 -6.74 -13.99
CA MET A 102 -15.54 -5.93 -13.02
C MET A 102 -14.66 -4.88 -13.72
N LEU A 103 -14.84 -3.61 -13.39
CA LEU A 103 -13.90 -2.54 -13.71
C LEU A 103 -12.74 -2.61 -12.72
N VAL A 104 -11.55 -2.94 -13.22
CA VAL A 104 -10.33 -3.02 -12.41
C VAL A 104 -9.55 -1.73 -12.56
N VAL A 105 -9.37 -1.02 -11.44
CA VAL A 105 -8.53 0.17 -11.32
C VAL A 105 -7.21 -0.24 -10.66
N LYS A 106 -6.11 -0.03 -11.38
CA LYS A 106 -4.76 -0.46 -10.95
C LYS A 106 -3.68 0.49 -11.47
N THR A 107 -2.44 0.31 -11.01
CA THR A 107 -1.26 0.89 -11.66
C THR A 107 -0.52 -0.15 -12.49
N ASP A 108 0.13 0.28 -13.56
CA ASP A 108 0.95 -0.60 -14.40
C ASP A 108 2.29 -0.94 -13.74
N HIS A 109 2.32 -1.98 -12.91
CA HIS A 109 3.52 -2.59 -12.31
C HIS A 109 4.49 -1.63 -11.57
N VAL A 110 4.04 -0.39 -11.29
CA VAL A 110 4.82 0.67 -10.65
C VAL A 110 3.98 1.29 -9.54
N SER A 111 4.62 1.61 -8.42
CA SER A 111 3.98 2.31 -7.31
C SER A 111 4.07 3.82 -7.50
N ILE A 112 2.99 4.54 -7.18
CA ILE A 112 2.99 6.02 -7.17
C ILE A 112 3.47 6.49 -5.80
N ARG A 113 4.62 7.17 -5.74
CA ARG A 113 5.21 7.63 -4.46
C ARG A 113 4.55 8.90 -3.95
N ARG A 114 4.33 9.86 -4.85
CA ARG A 114 3.72 11.17 -4.61
C ARG A 114 2.96 11.57 -5.84
N ALA A 115 1.84 12.25 -5.67
CA ALA A 115 1.07 12.86 -6.74
C ALA A 115 0.36 14.09 -6.15
N ALA A 116 0.10 15.12 -6.95
CA ALA A 116 -0.82 16.17 -6.54
C ALA A 116 -2.26 15.62 -6.57
N ARG A 117 -2.59 14.77 -7.55
CA ARG A 117 -3.85 14.03 -7.61
C ARG A 117 -3.69 12.65 -8.24
N LYS A 118 -4.52 11.69 -7.79
CA LYS A 118 -4.55 10.30 -8.26
C LYS A 118 -5.92 9.66 -7.96
N GLU A 119 -6.97 10.27 -8.49
CA GLU A 119 -8.35 9.82 -8.25
C GLU A 119 -9.00 9.30 -9.52
N VAL A 120 -9.92 8.36 -9.37
CA VAL A 120 -10.76 7.85 -10.47
C VAL A 120 -12.21 8.01 -10.08
N HIS A 121 -12.96 8.74 -10.91
CA HIS A 121 -14.39 8.91 -10.75
C HIS A 121 -15.11 7.91 -11.65
N VAL A 122 -16.02 7.13 -11.08
CA VAL A 122 -16.73 6.04 -11.75
C VAL A 122 -18.23 6.22 -11.57
N THR A 123 -18.95 6.42 -12.66
CA THR A 123 -20.40 6.42 -12.71
C THR A 123 -20.91 5.16 -13.38
N LEU A 124 -21.89 4.50 -12.75
CA LEU A 124 -22.51 3.31 -13.28
C LEU A 124 -24.01 3.20 -12.91
N PRO A 125 -24.84 2.54 -13.74
CA PRO A 125 -26.26 2.33 -13.45
C PRO A 125 -26.53 1.37 -12.29
N GLU A 126 -25.75 0.30 -12.21
CA GLU A 126 -25.97 -0.76 -11.24
C GLU A 126 -24.63 -1.20 -10.65
N LEU A 127 -24.53 -1.17 -9.32
CA LEU A 127 -23.37 -1.66 -8.57
C LEU A 127 -23.78 -2.94 -7.83
N ARG A 128 -23.10 -4.04 -8.13
CA ARG A 128 -23.28 -5.36 -7.51
C ARG A 128 -22.05 -5.86 -6.77
N ASP A 129 -20.85 -5.47 -7.20
CA ASP A 129 -19.61 -5.95 -6.61
C ASP A 129 -18.65 -4.79 -6.33
N LEU A 130 -18.11 -4.70 -5.12
CA LEU A 130 -17.11 -3.70 -4.77
C LEU A 130 -15.95 -4.32 -3.99
N HIS A 131 -14.79 -4.43 -4.64
CA HIS A 131 -13.61 -5.11 -4.11
C HIS A 131 -12.45 -4.13 -3.90
N ILE A 132 -11.81 -4.16 -2.74
CA ILE A 132 -10.62 -3.37 -2.41
C ILE A 132 -9.53 -4.31 -1.91
N SER A 133 -8.43 -4.39 -2.64
CA SER A 133 -7.34 -5.34 -2.36
C SER A 133 -6.00 -4.69 -2.00
N SER A 134 -5.93 -3.36 -2.01
CA SER A 134 -4.75 -2.58 -1.64
C SER A 134 -5.13 -1.41 -0.75
N ALA A 135 -4.15 -0.57 -0.38
CA ALA A 135 -4.35 0.66 0.38
C ALA A 135 -4.95 1.82 -0.46
N GLY A 136 -5.93 1.51 -1.30
CA GLY A 136 -6.71 2.52 -2.02
C GLY A 136 -8.08 2.65 -1.35
N ASP A 137 -8.60 3.86 -1.30
CA ASP A 137 -9.88 4.15 -0.67
C ASP A 137 -10.99 4.21 -1.72
N CYS A 138 -12.20 3.79 -1.34
CA CYS A 138 -13.38 3.92 -2.19
C CYS A 138 -14.47 4.72 -1.47
N THR A 139 -15.00 5.75 -2.13
CA THR A 139 -16.03 6.63 -1.58
C THR A 139 -17.23 6.75 -2.52
N GLY A 140 -18.41 6.39 -2.02
CA GLY A 140 -19.69 6.68 -2.66
C GLY A 140 -20.02 8.17 -2.60
N LYS A 141 -20.33 8.78 -3.75
CA LYS A 141 -20.75 10.19 -3.87
C LYS A 141 -22.26 10.37 -3.90
N THR A 142 -23.00 9.29 -4.14
CA THR A 142 -24.47 9.25 -4.14
C THR A 142 -24.93 8.07 -3.30
N PRO A 143 -26.17 8.09 -2.79
CA PRO A 143 -26.81 6.87 -2.30
C PRO A 143 -26.91 5.83 -3.41
N PHE A 144 -26.65 4.58 -3.08
CA PHE A 144 -26.78 3.46 -4.00
C PHE A 144 -28.04 2.66 -3.69
N ASN A 145 -28.90 2.50 -4.69
CA ASN A 145 -30.01 1.57 -4.65
C ASN A 145 -29.57 0.27 -5.31
N CYS A 146 -29.42 -0.77 -4.49
CA CYS A 146 -28.90 -2.08 -4.88
C CYS A 146 -29.76 -3.18 -4.25
N ASP A 147 -30.16 -4.17 -5.05
CA ASP A 147 -30.86 -5.36 -4.55
C ASP A 147 -29.87 -6.31 -3.84
N ASP A 148 -28.76 -6.62 -4.52
CA ASP A 148 -27.67 -7.46 -4.04
C ASP A 148 -26.34 -6.72 -4.23
N LEU A 149 -25.56 -6.58 -3.16
CA LEU A 149 -24.25 -5.93 -3.16
C LEU A 149 -23.23 -6.78 -2.38
N ASP A 150 -22.23 -7.31 -3.09
CA ASP A 150 -21.07 -7.99 -2.52
C ASP A 150 -19.91 -7.00 -2.31
N ILE A 151 -19.35 -6.99 -1.10
CA ILE A 151 -18.27 -6.10 -0.70
C ILE A 151 -17.14 -6.92 -0.11
N SER A 152 -15.94 -6.75 -0.65
CA SER A 152 -14.74 -7.43 -0.16
C SER A 152 -13.59 -6.46 0.04
N ILE A 153 -13.05 -6.39 1.25
CA ILE A 153 -11.87 -5.57 1.59
C ILE A 153 -10.83 -6.49 2.22
N SER A 154 -9.68 -6.67 1.55
CA SER A 154 -8.65 -7.62 1.97
C SER A 154 -7.35 -6.98 2.42
N SER A 155 -7.27 -5.65 2.46
CA SER A 155 -6.05 -4.88 2.74
C SER A 155 -6.37 -3.59 3.51
N ALA A 156 -5.41 -2.67 3.60
CA ALA A 156 -5.48 -1.45 4.39
C ALA A 156 -6.22 -0.28 3.71
N GLY A 157 -7.24 -0.56 2.89
CA GLY A 157 -8.07 0.46 2.25
C GLY A 157 -9.39 0.68 3.00
N ASP A 158 -9.94 1.88 2.89
CA ASP A 158 -11.22 2.24 3.49
C ASP A 158 -12.35 2.30 2.45
N LEU A 159 -13.57 1.95 2.87
CA LEU A 159 -14.79 2.08 2.06
C LEU A 159 -15.83 2.91 2.81
N SER A 160 -16.33 3.95 2.17
CA SER A 160 -17.49 4.73 2.63
C SER A 160 -18.57 4.69 1.55
N LEU A 161 -19.73 4.12 1.84
CA LEU A 161 -20.83 3.98 0.90
C LEU A 161 -22.16 4.20 1.62
N GLU A 162 -23.04 5.00 1.04
CA GLU A 162 -24.43 5.13 1.47
C GLU A 162 -25.30 4.21 0.61
N VAL A 163 -26.04 3.30 1.24
CA VAL A 163 -26.89 2.32 0.56
C VAL A 163 -28.31 2.46 1.04
N GLU A 164 -29.24 2.57 0.09
CA GLU A 164 -30.67 2.54 0.33
C GLU A 164 -31.22 1.17 -0.04
N ALA A 165 -31.91 0.53 0.91
CA ALA A 165 -32.62 -0.70 0.63
C ALA A 165 -33.87 -0.39 -0.21
N GLY A 166 -34.00 -1.06 -1.36
CA GLY A 166 -35.20 -1.05 -2.21
C GLY A 166 -36.39 -1.78 -1.59
#